data_AF-A0A6A6RR28-F1
#
_entry.id   AF-A0A6A6RR28-F1
#
_cell.length_a   1.000
_cell.length_b   1.000
_cell.length_c   1.000
_cell.angle_alpha   90.00
_cell.angle_beta   90.00
_cell.angle_gamma   90.00
#
_symmetry.space_group_name_H-M   'P 1'
#
loop_
_entity.id
_entity.type
_entity.pdbx_description
1 polymer ?
#
loop_
_entity_poly.entity_id
_entity_poly.type
_entity_poly.pdbx_seq_one_letter_code
_entity_poly.pdbx_strand_id
1 'polypeptide(L)'
;MERNMPNQPDKETNRKPSSSSSSSFTSTSTTKKPPNRKFFHNVEPIFSIAQPKTQQLQFLDNSDPGKSAVVRKKAREWVHWNKQHELAVKTKKTEKKSHCDEVEFEIKGGGKGSVLQILKSEGVPNPWMNVAAGRADPFDAFPQVGRNIDHIIEYFLTSCPEEVPCSDDKYAWRPRNQELQLSKENSILCNMAEDYVSFVLWLYATTLIRDGIAGQFLSEEALHYYKLSLQSMQKAVSTMGGEYSDTFICALACFTACANFAGMFEAAEIHCDAMMKAISVKGKGDLVAGFVQYRPFTQKGIQWCEFGVAAQNRALPKVPYMPPAVIDDLPYSVSLETDRLTSVTLSSIPPVSDHFKNLFQMLHRLALSRANSSTYGLFPNKMKMDPAVIRPMYDSECIILHMLSSQQKAGHEYSKIDVMLTEACQLFFWIGPRGLPPEMKLCDRLVVWLKDALMPLLEDSTSPQVLSPPDSLQSDSQVDPAETLAPHLQRADSSVHIISSPRTLDNALLWGLYLGNIASSAHSRPENGWYQEQLRYRMQKLEIKSRDDLKQALNVFPNTAGFNWIDIRKLGMLFSG
;
A
#
# COMPACT_ATOMS: atom_id res chain seq x y z
N MET A 1 -6.45 -62.63 17.27
CA MET A 1 -5.01 -62.75 17.59
C MET A 1 -4.62 -61.56 18.44
N GLU A 2 -4.64 -61.81 19.74
CA GLU A 2 -4.27 -60.90 20.82
C GLU A 2 -2.75 -60.78 20.96
N ARG A 3 -2.29 -59.61 21.43
CA ARG A 3 -1.10 -59.34 22.29
C ARG A 3 -1.01 -57.81 22.40
N ASN A 4 -1.57 -57.15 23.42
CA ASN A 4 -1.16 -57.10 24.83
C ASN A 4 0.35 -57.01 25.04
N MET A 5 0.81 -55.80 25.40
CA MET A 5 1.92 -55.57 26.34
C MET A 5 1.75 -54.20 27.05
N PRO A 6 2.28 -54.05 28.29
CA PRO A 6 1.69 -53.19 29.32
C PRO A 6 2.56 -52.01 29.78
N ASN A 7 1.92 -51.11 30.54
CA ASN A 7 2.51 -50.07 31.39
C ASN A 7 3.42 -50.63 32.51
N GLN A 8 4.50 -49.94 32.87
CA GLN A 8 4.67 -49.20 34.14
C GLN A 8 6.11 -48.69 34.40
N PRO A 9 6.31 -47.75 35.36
CA PRO A 9 7.43 -46.80 35.44
C PRO A 9 8.43 -47.06 36.59
N ASP A 10 9.60 -46.40 36.56
CA ASP A 10 10.53 -46.22 37.70
C ASP A 10 11.23 -44.85 37.57
N LYS A 11 11.00 -43.92 38.50
CA LYS A 11 11.77 -43.61 39.74
C LYS A 11 13.10 -42.86 39.54
N GLU A 12 13.01 -41.56 39.84
CA GLU A 12 13.80 -40.84 40.86
C GLU A 12 15.25 -41.28 41.11
N THR A 13 16.20 -40.37 40.86
CA THR A 13 17.36 -40.19 41.76
C THR A 13 17.86 -38.75 41.78
N ASN A 14 17.70 -38.16 42.98
CA ASN A 14 18.41 -37.04 43.58
C ASN A 14 19.88 -36.85 43.14
N ARG A 15 20.27 -35.58 42.91
CA ARG A 15 21.61 -35.06 43.26
C ARG A 15 21.62 -33.53 43.40
N LYS A 16 21.89 -33.07 44.62
CA LYS A 16 22.42 -31.78 45.10
C LYS A 16 23.19 -32.10 46.40
N PRO A 17 23.97 -31.20 47.03
CA PRO A 17 24.83 -30.12 46.52
C PRO A 17 26.21 -30.06 47.25
N SER A 18 27.10 -29.16 46.85
CA SER A 18 28.21 -28.61 47.69
C SER A 18 28.75 -27.32 47.02
N SER A 19 28.51 -26.11 47.56
CA SER A 19 29.40 -25.33 48.46
C SER A 19 30.83 -25.18 47.91
N SER A 20 31.50 -24.04 47.82
CA SER A 20 31.57 -22.75 48.56
C SER A 20 32.53 -21.85 47.76
N SER A 21 32.45 -20.51 47.67
CA SER A 21 33.01 -19.51 48.62
C SER A 21 32.82 -18.12 47.98
N SER A 22 32.05 -17.19 48.57
CA SER A 22 32.46 -16.11 49.49
C SER A 22 33.51 -15.11 48.97
N SER A 23 33.08 -13.90 48.64
CA SER A 23 33.76 -12.66 49.07
C SER A 23 32.82 -11.47 49.01
N SER A 24 32.41 -11.03 50.19
CA SER A 24 31.75 -9.79 50.53
C SER A 24 32.72 -8.61 50.52
N PHE A 25 32.32 -7.46 49.97
CA PHE A 25 32.77 -6.14 50.46
C PHE A 25 31.63 -5.12 50.34
N THR A 26 31.17 -4.66 51.49
CA THR A 26 30.33 -3.49 51.71
C THR A 26 31.21 -2.26 51.91
N SER A 27 30.90 -1.15 51.25
CA SER A 27 31.10 0.18 51.84
C SER A 27 30.21 1.23 51.19
N THR A 28 29.45 1.88 52.06
CA THR A 28 28.57 3.02 51.90
C THR A 28 29.28 4.32 51.50
N SER A 29 28.62 5.12 50.65
CA SER A 29 28.16 6.50 50.95
C SER A 29 28.36 7.52 49.81
N THR A 30 27.45 8.50 49.81
CA THR A 30 27.47 9.81 49.16
C THR A 30 26.78 9.98 47.79
N THR A 31 25.52 10.39 47.91
CA THR A 31 24.73 11.26 47.03
C THR A 31 25.53 12.12 46.03
N LYS A 32 25.27 11.94 44.73
CA LYS A 32 25.42 13.01 43.72
C LYS A 32 24.23 13.00 42.74
N LYS A 33 23.69 14.20 42.55
CA LYS A 33 22.50 14.59 41.78
C LYS A 33 22.63 14.27 40.28
N PRO A 34 21.51 14.13 39.55
CA PRO A 34 21.52 13.91 38.10
C PRO A 34 22.06 15.14 37.33
N PRO A 35 22.71 14.95 36.16
CA PRO A 35 23.20 16.05 35.34
C PRO A 35 22.04 16.82 34.72
N ASN A 36 21.99 18.10 35.08
CA ASN A 36 21.08 19.13 34.64
C ASN A 36 21.45 19.52 33.19
N ARG A 37 20.75 18.98 32.18
CA ARG A 37 20.89 19.43 30.78
C ARG A 37 20.19 20.78 30.59
N LYS A 38 20.87 21.86 30.96
CA LYS A 38 20.57 23.23 30.50
C LYS A 38 21.27 23.44 29.16
N PHE A 39 20.56 23.23 28.05
CA PHE A 39 21.12 23.44 26.70
C PHE A 39 20.45 24.59 25.92
N PHE A 40 19.57 25.38 26.54
CA PHE A 40 18.89 26.51 25.88
C PHE A 40 18.75 27.75 26.78
N HIS A 41 19.82 28.16 27.45
CA HIS A 41 19.91 29.51 28.00
C HIS A 41 21.19 30.15 27.48
N ASN A 42 20.99 31.11 26.57
CA ASN A 42 21.96 32.04 25.94
C ASN A 42 22.16 31.78 24.45
N VAL A 43 21.12 32.06 23.66
CA VAL A 43 21.27 32.56 22.29
C VAL A 43 20.34 33.74 22.15
N GLU A 44 20.89 34.95 22.23
CA GLU A 44 20.18 36.18 21.82
C GLU A 44 20.19 36.25 20.29
N PRO A 45 19.05 36.49 19.62
CA PRO A 45 19.04 36.76 18.18
C PRO A 45 19.46 38.20 17.90
N ILE A 46 20.63 38.38 17.26
CA ILE A 46 21.13 39.66 16.75
C ILE A 46 20.49 39.94 15.38
N PHE A 47 19.20 40.22 15.27
CA PHE A 47 18.63 40.89 14.08
C PHE A 47 17.39 41.71 14.46
N SER A 48 17.54 43.03 14.56
CA SER A 48 16.42 43.97 14.67
C SER A 48 15.86 44.26 13.28
N ILE A 49 14.73 43.65 12.93
CA ILE A 49 13.97 44.04 11.73
C ILE A 49 13.10 45.25 12.12
N ALA A 50 13.34 46.38 11.45
CA ALA A 50 12.51 47.57 11.61
C ALA A 50 11.05 47.25 11.25
N GLN A 51 10.15 47.39 12.21
CA GLN A 51 8.71 47.21 11.99
C GLN A 51 8.16 48.35 11.12
N PRO A 52 7.31 48.06 10.11
CA PRO A 52 6.54 49.09 9.45
C PRO A 52 5.58 49.73 10.45
N LYS A 53 5.69 51.06 10.63
CA LYS A 53 4.74 51.86 11.40
C LYS A 53 3.39 51.80 10.69
N THR A 54 2.41 51.22 11.40
CA THR A 54 0.93 51.26 11.19
C THR A 54 0.25 49.95 10.79
N GLN A 55 0.41 48.89 11.60
CA GLN A 55 -0.71 48.00 11.95
C GLN A 55 -0.66 47.73 13.45
N GLN A 56 -1.62 48.28 14.21
CA GLN A 56 -1.81 47.96 15.62
C GLN A 56 -2.24 46.49 15.73
N LEU A 57 -1.27 45.60 15.92
CA LEU A 57 -1.52 44.23 16.33
C LEU A 57 -1.96 44.25 17.81
N GLN A 58 -3.27 44.20 18.05
CA GLN A 58 -3.81 43.89 19.36
C GLN A 58 -3.56 42.40 19.62
N PHE A 59 -2.68 42.10 20.57
CA PHE A 59 -2.54 40.74 21.10
C PHE A 59 -3.82 40.36 21.80
N LEU A 60 -4.51 39.32 21.29
CA LEU A 60 -5.67 38.76 21.95
C LEU A 60 -5.24 37.87 23.11
N ASP A 61 -5.63 38.26 24.32
CA ASP A 61 -5.53 37.45 25.52
C ASP A 61 -6.32 36.14 25.33
N ASN A 62 -5.66 35.00 25.52
CA ASN A 62 -6.27 33.67 25.40
C ASN A 62 -7.21 33.33 26.57
N SER A 63 -7.22 34.16 27.61
CA SER A 63 -8.02 33.97 28.83
C SER A 63 -9.46 34.50 28.70
N ASP A 64 -9.77 35.29 27.67
CA ASP A 64 -11.06 35.96 27.54
C ASP A 64 -12.15 35.01 26.99
N PRO A 65 -13.20 34.66 27.76
CA PRO A 65 -14.29 33.81 27.29
C PRO A 65 -15.09 34.45 26.13
N GLY A 66 -15.01 35.76 25.93
CA GLY A 66 -15.58 36.50 24.80
C GLY A 66 -14.81 36.36 23.48
N LYS A 67 -13.60 35.78 23.50
CA LYS A 67 -12.72 35.65 22.34
C LYS A 67 -13.37 34.90 21.17
N SER A 68 -14.14 33.87 21.46
CA SER A 68 -14.85 33.09 20.43
C SER A 68 -15.85 33.97 19.66
N ALA A 69 -16.49 34.94 20.31
CA ALA A 69 -17.43 35.86 19.67
C ALA A 69 -16.72 36.89 18.80
N VAL A 70 -15.58 37.44 19.25
CA VAL A 70 -14.79 38.43 18.50
C VAL A 70 -14.14 37.80 17.25
N VAL A 71 -13.55 36.61 17.38
CA VAL A 71 -12.96 35.88 16.24
C VAL A 71 -14.06 35.51 15.23
N ARG A 72 -15.22 35.04 15.69
CA ARG A 72 -16.36 34.75 14.80
C ARG A 72 -16.88 36.01 14.11
N LYS A 73 -16.93 37.16 14.80
CA LYS A 73 -17.36 38.43 14.19
C LYS A 73 -16.39 38.89 13.09
N LYS A 74 -15.09 38.88 13.37
CA LYS A 74 -14.04 39.24 12.39
C LYS A 74 -14.00 38.29 11.19
N ALA A 75 -14.19 36.98 11.42
CA ALA A 75 -14.28 36.00 10.34
C ALA A 75 -15.51 36.22 9.46
N ARG A 76 -16.67 36.55 10.06
CA ARG A 76 -17.90 36.89 9.32
C ARG A 76 -17.71 38.16 8.47
N GLU A 77 -17.07 39.18 9.02
CA GLU A 77 -16.73 40.42 8.31
C GLU A 77 -15.82 40.15 7.11
N TRP A 78 -14.79 39.31 7.26
CA TRP A 78 -13.89 38.92 6.17
C TRP A 78 -14.60 38.13 5.06
N VAL A 79 -15.47 37.17 5.42
CA VAL A 79 -16.26 36.40 4.44
C VAL A 79 -17.24 37.31 3.68
N HIS A 80 -17.91 38.24 4.38
CA HIS A 80 -18.78 39.21 3.73
C HIS A 80 -18.03 40.11 2.76
N TRP A 81 -16.84 40.58 3.15
CA TRP A 81 -15.99 41.42 2.31
C TRP A 81 -15.55 40.69 1.04
N ASN A 82 -15.08 39.44 1.13
CA ASN A 82 -14.71 38.64 -0.03
C ASN A 82 -15.88 38.32 -0.96
N LYS A 83 -17.07 38.04 -0.40
CA LYS A 83 -18.28 37.77 -1.19
C LYS A 83 -18.73 39.01 -1.97
N GLN A 84 -18.62 40.21 -1.38
CA GLN A 84 -18.87 41.46 -2.10
C GLN A 84 -17.84 41.71 -3.20
N HIS A 85 -16.57 41.37 -2.96
CA HIS A 85 -15.50 41.50 -3.93
C HIS A 85 -15.69 40.56 -5.15
N GLU A 86 -16.09 39.31 -4.93
CA GLU A 86 -16.41 38.36 -6.00
C GLU A 86 -17.61 38.83 -6.86
N LEU A 87 -18.66 39.35 -6.21
CA LEU A 87 -19.83 39.86 -6.91
C LEU A 87 -19.49 41.08 -7.77
N ALA A 88 -18.64 41.98 -7.27
CA ALA A 88 -18.15 43.14 -8.03
C ALA A 88 -17.26 42.77 -9.22
N VAL A 89 -16.49 41.67 -9.13
CA VAL A 89 -15.67 41.15 -10.24
C VAL A 89 -16.55 40.49 -11.31
N LYS A 90 -17.63 39.81 -10.90
CA LYS A 90 -18.58 39.17 -11.83
C LYS A 90 -19.41 40.18 -12.60
N THR A 91 -19.88 41.26 -11.98
CA THR A 91 -20.65 42.31 -12.68
C THR A 91 -19.82 43.09 -13.70
N LYS A 92 -18.51 43.27 -13.47
CA LYS A 92 -17.62 43.91 -14.45
C LYS A 92 -17.32 43.06 -15.69
N LYS A 93 -17.61 41.75 -15.68
CA LYS A 93 -17.26 40.84 -16.79
C LYS A 93 -18.37 40.68 -17.84
N THR A 94 -19.58 41.16 -17.56
CA THR A 94 -20.76 40.94 -18.42
C THR A 94 -21.04 42.08 -19.41
N GLU A 95 -20.37 43.24 -19.29
CA GLU A 95 -20.62 44.40 -20.17
C GLU A 95 -19.73 44.47 -21.43
N LYS A 96 -18.87 43.46 -21.70
CA LYS A 96 -17.87 43.53 -22.78
C LYS A 96 -17.99 42.46 -23.89
N LYS A 97 -19.22 42.06 -24.24
CA LYS A 97 -19.49 41.27 -25.45
C LYS A 97 -20.73 41.78 -26.16
N SER A 98 -20.53 42.85 -26.94
CA SER A 98 -21.42 43.30 -28.01
C SER A 98 -20.74 43.00 -29.35
N HIS A 99 -21.56 42.62 -30.33
CA HIS A 99 -21.30 42.51 -31.78
C HIS A 99 -20.70 41.21 -32.36
N CYS A 100 -21.55 40.35 -32.94
CA CYS A 100 -21.67 40.07 -34.39
C CYS A 100 -22.59 38.84 -34.65
N ASP A 101 -23.68 39.12 -35.37
CA ASP A 101 -24.37 38.41 -36.46
C ASP A 101 -24.98 36.99 -36.31
N GLU A 102 -26.30 36.98 -36.57
CA GLU A 102 -27.16 36.05 -37.34
C GLU A 102 -26.77 34.57 -37.49
N VAL A 103 -27.70 33.67 -37.12
CA VAL A 103 -28.57 32.93 -38.07
C VAL A 103 -29.79 32.40 -37.30
N GLU A 104 -30.97 32.67 -37.84
CA GLU A 104 -32.29 32.19 -37.41
C GLU A 104 -32.41 30.66 -37.50
N PHE A 105 -32.99 30.03 -36.48
CA PHE A 105 -33.78 28.81 -36.67
C PHE A 105 -35.00 28.84 -35.74
N GLU A 106 -36.16 29.06 -36.36
CA GLU A 106 -37.48 28.86 -35.77
C GLU A 106 -37.71 27.36 -35.49
N ILE A 107 -38.02 27.00 -34.24
CA ILE A 107 -38.82 25.81 -33.94
C ILE A 107 -39.95 26.22 -32.99
N LYS A 108 -41.16 26.31 -33.55
CA LYS A 108 -42.43 26.44 -32.84
C LYS A 108 -42.93 25.06 -32.39
N GLY A 109 -43.44 25.01 -31.17
CA GLY A 109 -44.23 23.91 -30.60
C GLY A 109 -43.90 23.80 -29.11
N GLY A 110 -44.71 24.23 -28.15
CA GLY A 110 -46.16 24.14 -28.05
C GLY A 110 -46.48 23.16 -26.91
N GLY A 111 -46.47 23.63 -25.66
CA GLY A 111 -46.76 22.79 -24.50
C GLY A 111 -46.73 23.55 -23.18
N LYS A 112 -47.90 24.06 -22.77
CA LYS A 112 -48.14 24.72 -21.48
C LYS A 112 -48.13 23.67 -20.35
N GLY A 113 -47.43 23.96 -19.25
CA GLY A 113 -47.43 23.12 -18.06
C GLY A 113 -46.71 23.75 -16.87
N SER A 114 -47.35 24.76 -16.26
CA SER A 114 -47.26 25.19 -14.85
C SER A 114 -46.09 24.71 -13.96
N VAL A 115 -45.08 25.57 -13.73
CA VAL A 115 -44.28 25.56 -12.48
C VAL A 115 -43.87 26.99 -12.14
N LEU A 116 -44.77 27.75 -11.52
CA LEU A 116 -44.40 29.00 -10.87
C LEU A 116 -45.32 29.29 -9.69
N GLN A 117 -44.99 28.72 -8.53
CA GLN A 117 -45.19 29.32 -7.20
C GLN A 117 -44.76 28.29 -6.15
N ILE A 118 -43.63 28.55 -5.50
CA ILE A 118 -43.37 28.50 -4.05
C ILE A 118 -41.87 28.78 -3.91
N LEU A 119 -41.56 30.07 -3.96
CA LEU A 119 -40.34 30.63 -3.39
C LEU A 119 -40.81 31.85 -2.62
N LYS A 120 -40.67 31.80 -1.29
CA LYS A 120 -40.30 32.88 -0.35
C LYS A 120 -41.06 32.80 0.98
N SER A 121 -40.44 32.10 1.93
CA SER A 121 -40.30 32.53 3.33
C SER A 121 -39.02 31.85 3.85
N GLU A 122 -37.96 32.63 4.02
CA GLU A 122 -37.48 33.15 5.31
C GLU A 122 -36.75 32.10 6.16
N GLY A 123 -35.44 32.31 6.27
CA GLY A 123 -34.51 31.51 7.04
C GLY A 123 -33.14 31.58 6.39
N VAL A 124 -32.31 32.54 6.81
CA VAL A 124 -30.87 32.50 6.50
C VAL A 124 -30.36 31.16 7.03
N PRO A 125 -29.84 30.26 6.19
CA PRO A 125 -29.48 28.93 6.63
C PRO A 125 -28.29 29.06 7.59
N ASN A 126 -28.49 28.56 8.81
CA ASN A 126 -27.42 28.33 9.76
C ASN A 126 -26.38 27.42 9.06
N PRO A 127 -25.08 27.77 8.99
CA PRO A 127 -24.08 26.93 8.33
C PRO A 127 -23.85 25.57 9.01
N TRP A 128 -24.48 25.33 10.16
CA TRP A 128 -24.58 24.04 10.84
C TRP A 128 -25.80 23.20 10.39
N MET A 129 -26.67 23.78 9.57
CA MET A 129 -27.83 23.13 8.97
C MET A 129 -27.71 23.20 7.45
N ASN A 130 -26.80 22.40 6.88
CA ASN A 130 -27.04 21.86 5.55
C ASN A 130 -26.35 20.51 5.31
N VAL A 131 -26.84 19.50 6.05
CA VAL A 131 -27.06 18.14 5.56
C VAL A 131 -28.51 18.13 5.07
N ALA A 132 -28.75 18.37 3.78
CA ALA A 132 -30.01 18.91 3.21
C ALA A 132 -31.31 18.05 3.31
N ALA A 133 -31.49 17.16 4.29
CA ALA A 133 -32.70 16.32 4.37
C ALA A 133 -33.14 15.89 5.79
N GLY A 134 -32.76 16.61 6.86
CA GLY A 134 -33.12 16.20 8.22
C GLY A 134 -32.57 14.81 8.61
N ARG A 135 -31.50 14.37 7.94
CA ARG A 135 -30.74 13.18 8.33
C ARG A 135 -29.74 13.58 9.41
N ALA A 136 -29.63 12.74 10.44
CA ALA A 136 -28.58 12.87 11.45
C ALA A 136 -27.22 12.99 10.76
N ASP A 137 -26.37 13.91 11.23
CA ASP A 137 -24.99 13.99 10.76
C ASP A 137 -24.36 12.61 10.97
N PRO A 138 -23.86 11.93 9.92
CA PRO A 138 -23.25 10.62 10.09
C PRO A 138 -22.02 10.65 11.01
N PHE A 139 -21.46 11.84 11.28
CA PHE A 139 -20.30 12.05 12.14
C PHE A 139 -20.66 12.37 13.59
N ASP A 140 -21.90 12.81 13.89
CA ASP A 140 -22.37 13.05 15.27
C ASP A 140 -22.44 11.75 16.10
N ALA A 141 -22.49 10.59 15.42
CA ALA A 141 -22.50 9.28 16.05
C ALA A 141 -21.10 8.77 16.46
N PHE A 142 -20.03 9.52 16.15
CA PHE A 142 -18.67 9.05 16.43
C PHE A 142 -18.30 9.08 17.91
N PRO A 143 -17.52 8.10 18.39
CA PRO A 143 -17.05 8.10 19.75
C PRO A 143 -16.22 9.35 20.09
N GLN A 144 -16.46 9.95 21.27
CA GLN A 144 -15.67 11.09 21.73
C GLN A 144 -14.27 10.65 22.19
N VAL A 145 -13.24 11.10 21.48
CA VAL A 145 -11.84 10.73 21.74
C VAL A 145 -11.01 11.85 22.40
N GLY A 146 -11.65 12.96 22.77
CA GLY A 146 -11.00 14.05 23.53
C GLY A 146 -10.07 14.98 22.74
N ARG A 147 -10.00 14.83 21.41
CA ARG A 147 -9.30 15.73 20.48
C ARG A 147 -10.18 16.02 19.26
N ASN A 148 -9.88 17.12 18.54
CA ASN A 148 -10.51 17.37 17.24
C ASN A 148 -10.00 16.32 16.23
N ILE A 149 -10.92 15.71 15.49
CA ILE A 149 -10.64 14.65 14.51
C ILE A 149 -11.10 15.01 13.08
N ASP A 150 -11.67 16.21 12.88
CA ASP A 150 -12.26 16.62 11.60
C ASP A 150 -11.23 16.57 10.47
N HIS A 151 -9.99 16.99 10.74
CA HIS A 151 -8.89 16.95 9.78
C HIS A 151 -8.43 15.52 9.44
N ILE A 152 -8.61 14.57 10.35
CA ILE A 152 -8.29 13.15 10.14
C ILE A 152 -9.36 12.52 9.24
N ILE A 153 -10.64 12.80 9.52
CA ILE A 153 -11.78 12.36 8.70
C ILE A 153 -11.65 12.96 7.29
N GLU A 154 -11.38 14.26 7.19
CA GLU A 154 -11.18 14.94 5.91
C GLU A 154 -10.04 14.30 5.12
N TYR A 155 -8.89 14.05 5.75
CA TYR A 155 -7.77 13.38 5.12
C TYR A 155 -8.15 11.96 4.64
N PHE A 156 -8.81 11.16 5.47
CA PHE A 156 -9.24 9.80 5.10
C PHE A 156 -10.11 9.81 3.84
N LEU A 157 -11.14 10.67 3.82
CA LEU A 157 -12.12 10.71 2.75
C LEU A 157 -11.57 11.33 1.46
N THR A 158 -10.62 12.26 1.56
CA THR A 158 -10.11 13.00 0.39
C THR A 158 -8.78 12.49 -0.15
N SER A 159 -7.86 12.07 0.73
CA SER A 159 -6.43 12.01 0.42
C SER A 159 -5.74 10.71 0.85
N CYS A 160 -6.33 9.91 1.74
CA CYS A 160 -5.73 8.65 2.16
C CYS A 160 -5.59 7.67 0.98
N PRO A 161 -4.38 7.14 0.71
CA PRO A 161 -4.14 6.24 -0.43
C PRO A 161 -4.50 4.78 -0.15
N GLU A 162 -4.57 4.38 1.13
CA GLU A 162 -4.82 3.00 1.52
C GLU A 162 -6.32 2.77 1.71
N GLU A 163 -6.95 2.13 0.71
CA GLU A 163 -8.30 1.60 0.84
C GLU A 163 -8.22 0.06 0.74
N VAL A 164 -8.92 -0.64 1.64
CA VAL A 164 -9.26 -2.06 1.44
C VAL A 164 -9.96 -2.15 0.08
N PRO A 165 -9.55 -3.05 -0.84
CA PRO A 165 -10.15 -3.14 -2.16
C PRO A 165 -11.68 -3.13 -2.06
N CYS A 166 -12.36 -2.35 -2.90
CA CYS A 166 -13.83 -2.27 -2.94
C CYS A 166 -14.54 -1.76 -1.68
N SER A 167 -13.86 -1.01 -0.81
CA SER A 167 -14.56 -0.23 0.21
C SER A 167 -15.43 0.87 -0.43
N ASP A 168 -16.59 1.11 0.18
CA ASP A 168 -17.56 2.13 -0.23
C ASP A 168 -17.31 3.52 0.38
N ASP A 169 -16.24 3.69 1.18
CA ASP A 169 -15.95 4.95 1.92
C ASP A 169 -15.94 6.20 1.04
N LYS A 170 -15.43 6.08 -0.18
CA LYS A 170 -15.37 7.19 -1.15
C LYS A 170 -16.73 7.72 -1.57
N TYR A 171 -17.80 6.95 -1.39
CA TYR A 171 -19.17 7.37 -1.69
C TYR A 171 -19.85 8.03 -0.47
N ALA A 172 -19.28 7.90 0.73
CA ALA A 172 -19.90 8.36 1.97
C ALA A 172 -19.89 9.89 2.14
N TRP A 173 -18.81 10.57 1.73
CA TRP A 173 -18.64 12.01 1.99
C TRP A 173 -19.52 12.89 1.10
N ARG A 174 -19.79 12.48 -0.14
CA ARG A 174 -20.58 13.23 -1.14
C ARG A 174 -21.21 12.28 -2.16
N PRO A 175 -22.34 11.63 -1.87
CA PRO A 175 -23.01 10.78 -2.85
C PRO A 175 -23.41 11.63 -4.06
N ARG A 176 -22.65 11.53 -5.16
CA ARG A 176 -22.95 12.26 -6.40
C ARG A 176 -24.23 11.74 -7.05
N ASN A 177 -24.56 10.47 -6.81
CA ASN A 177 -25.81 9.85 -7.22
C ASN A 177 -26.56 9.43 -5.97
N GLN A 178 -27.79 9.92 -5.80
CA GLN A 178 -28.67 9.51 -4.70
C GLN A 178 -29.07 8.02 -4.76
N GLU A 179 -28.90 7.39 -5.93
CA GLU A 179 -29.23 5.98 -6.18
C GLU A 179 -28.17 4.99 -5.68
N LEU A 180 -26.94 5.46 -5.41
CA LEU A 180 -25.90 4.60 -4.85
C LEU A 180 -26.22 4.33 -3.37
N GLN A 181 -26.86 3.19 -3.10
CA GLN A 181 -27.03 2.68 -1.74
C GLN A 181 -25.67 2.31 -1.17
N LEU A 182 -25.17 3.18 -0.29
CA LEU A 182 -24.01 2.89 0.55
C LEU A 182 -24.31 1.70 1.44
N SER A 183 -23.61 0.59 1.24
CA SER A 183 -23.62 -0.49 2.23
C SER A 183 -22.74 -0.09 3.40
N LYS A 184 -23.34 0.16 4.57
CA LYS A 184 -22.60 0.42 5.81
C LYS A 184 -21.61 -0.72 6.11
N GLU A 185 -21.98 -1.94 5.77
CA GLU A 185 -21.17 -3.15 6.01
C GLU A 185 -19.92 -3.21 5.14
N ASN A 186 -19.85 -2.42 4.06
CA ASN A 186 -18.73 -2.39 3.12
C ASN A 186 -17.92 -1.06 3.18
N SER A 187 -18.08 -0.28 4.25
CA SER A 187 -17.31 0.95 4.49
C SER A 187 -16.34 0.75 5.66
N ILE A 188 -15.05 1.08 5.49
CA ILE A 188 -14.07 1.07 6.58
C ILE A 188 -14.53 2.04 7.68
N LEU A 189 -14.98 3.24 7.31
CA LEU A 189 -15.40 4.24 8.29
C LEU A 189 -16.59 3.74 9.12
N CYS A 190 -17.59 3.12 8.50
CA CYS A 190 -18.72 2.54 9.23
C CYS A 190 -18.30 1.36 10.12
N ASN A 191 -17.49 0.43 9.60
CA ASN A 191 -17.01 -0.71 10.38
C ASN A 191 -16.11 -0.28 11.55
N MET A 192 -15.27 0.73 11.35
CA MET A 192 -14.35 1.20 12.38
C MET A 192 -15.03 2.11 13.41
N ALA A 193 -16.10 2.84 13.03
CA ALA A 193 -16.90 3.62 13.96
C ALA A 193 -17.88 2.79 14.81
N GLU A 194 -18.00 1.48 14.57
CA GLU A 194 -18.94 0.60 15.28
C GLU A 194 -18.60 0.45 16.77
N ASP A 195 -17.31 0.45 17.13
CA ASP A 195 -16.83 0.36 18.51
C ASP A 195 -15.75 1.40 18.82
N TYR A 196 -15.61 1.76 20.10
CA TYR A 196 -14.61 2.73 20.56
C TYR A 196 -13.18 2.30 20.20
N VAL A 197 -12.85 1.01 20.37
CA VAL A 197 -11.49 0.48 20.13
C VAL A 197 -11.15 0.57 18.65
N SER A 198 -12.05 0.11 17.78
CA SER A 198 -11.86 0.18 16.33
C SER A 198 -11.77 1.63 15.86
N PHE A 199 -12.54 2.55 16.47
CA PHE A 199 -12.53 3.94 16.04
C PHE A 199 -11.22 4.65 16.39
N VAL A 200 -10.75 4.51 17.62
CA VAL A 200 -9.46 5.08 18.04
C VAL A 200 -8.32 4.50 17.20
N LEU A 201 -8.38 3.22 16.86
CA LEU A 201 -7.36 2.61 16.04
C LEU A 201 -7.41 3.10 14.58
N TRP A 202 -8.60 3.32 14.03
CA TRP A 202 -8.73 3.96 12.71
C TRP A 202 -8.13 5.37 12.69
N LEU A 203 -8.29 6.14 13.78
CA LEU A 203 -7.62 7.44 13.93
C LEU A 203 -6.10 7.27 13.94
N TYR A 204 -5.58 6.28 14.67
CA TYR A 204 -4.15 5.95 14.65
C TYR A 204 -3.67 5.59 13.24
N ALA A 205 -4.35 4.65 12.55
CA ALA A 205 -3.98 4.23 11.21
C ALA A 205 -3.96 5.40 10.22
N THR A 206 -5.03 6.21 10.23
CA THR A 206 -5.16 7.34 9.32
C THR A 206 -4.10 8.40 9.57
N THR A 207 -3.80 8.72 10.83
CA THR A 207 -2.75 9.68 11.19
C THR A 207 -1.36 9.15 10.86
N LEU A 208 -1.09 7.86 11.12
CA LEU A 208 0.15 7.20 10.76
C LEU A 208 0.40 7.21 9.25
N ILE A 209 -0.61 6.92 8.43
CA ILE A 209 -0.51 6.95 6.97
C ILE A 209 -0.24 8.38 6.48
N ARG A 210 -1.03 9.34 6.96
CA ARG A 210 -0.86 10.76 6.63
C ARG A 210 0.56 11.23 6.90
N ASP A 211 1.04 10.98 8.10
CA ASP A 211 2.34 11.48 8.54
C ASP A 211 3.48 10.67 7.91
N GLY A 212 3.29 9.36 7.70
CA GLY A 212 4.26 8.48 7.02
C GLY A 212 4.51 8.88 5.57
N ILE A 213 3.47 9.28 4.82
CA ILE A 213 3.64 9.85 3.47
C ILE A 213 4.48 11.13 3.52
N ALA A 214 4.30 11.95 4.55
CA ALA A 214 5.14 13.13 4.79
C ALA A 214 6.54 12.78 5.34
N GLY A 215 6.87 11.50 5.55
CA GLY A 215 8.13 11.02 6.09
C GLY A 215 8.26 11.12 7.62
N GLN A 216 7.14 11.31 8.34
CA GLN A 216 7.08 11.58 9.78
C GLN A 216 6.26 10.54 10.56
N PHE A 217 6.68 9.27 10.55
CA PHE A 217 5.93 8.16 11.18
C PHE A 217 5.66 8.29 12.69
N LEU A 218 6.37 9.18 13.40
CA LEU A 218 6.31 9.31 14.87
C LEU A 218 5.84 10.71 15.30
N SER A 219 4.84 11.26 14.64
CA SER A 219 4.23 12.53 15.06
C SER A 219 3.61 12.40 16.46
N GLU A 220 3.49 13.52 17.18
CA GLU A 220 2.83 13.52 18.50
C GLU A 220 1.38 13.02 18.41
N GLU A 221 0.68 13.36 17.31
CA GLU A 221 -0.70 12.92 17.09
C GLU A 221 -0.79 11.41 16.85
N ALA A 222 0.09 10.85 16.00
CA ALA A 222 0.16 9.42 15.77
C ALA A 222 0.50 8.65 17.07
N LEU A 223 1.47 9.13 17.85
CA LEU A 223 1.85 8.52 19.14
C LEU A 223 0.72 8.60 20.18
N HIS A 224 -0.05 9.70 20.18
CA HIS A 224 -1.22 9.84 21.04
C HIS A 224 -2.27 8.78 20.73
N TYR A 225 -2.69 8.65 19.47
CA TYR A 225 -3.69 7.66 19.09
C TYR A 225 -3.16 6.22 19.18
N TYR A 226 -1.87 5.98 18.95
CA TYR A 226 -1.25 4.68 19.21
C TYR A 226 -1.42 4.26 20.67
N LYS A 227 -1.04 5.14 21.61
CA LYS A 227 -1.18 4.90 23.05
C LYS A 227 -2.65 4.67 23.44
N LEU A 228 -3.55 5.50 22.94
CA LEU A 228 -4.98 5.38 23.23
C LEU A 228 -5.55 4.07 22.68
N SER A 229 -5.12 3.65 21.48
CA SER A 229 -5.52 2.39 20.85
C SER A 229 -5.06 1.20 21.69
N LEU A 230 -3.79 1.18 22.13
CA LEU A 230 -3.26 0.11 22.98
C LEU A 230 -4.02 -0.02 24.30
N GLN A 231 -4.26 1.11 24.97
CA GLN A 231 -5.01 1.14 26.23
C GLN A 231 -6.45 0.63 26.05
N SER A 232 -7.10 1.04 24.96
CA SER A 232 -8.46 0.62 24.64
C SER A 232 -8.52 -0.87 24.33
N MET A 233 -7.55 -1.38 23.56
CA MET A 233 -7.43 -2.79 23.21
C MET A 233 -7.19 -3.66 24.45
N GLN A 234 -6.29 -3.25 25.35
CA GLN A 234 -6.03 -3.95 26.61
C GLN A 234 -7.28 -4.05 27.48
N LYS A 235 -8.04 -2.94 27.57
CA LYS A 235 -9.31 -2.92 28.29
C LYS A 235 -10.32 -3.89 27.65
N ALA A 236 -10.47 -3.87 26.33
CA ALA A 236 -11.38 -4.76 25.61
C ALA A 236 -11.04 -6.25 25.79
N VAL A 237 -9.76 -6.63 25.71
CA VAL A 237 -9.31 -8.01 25.97
C VAL A 237 -9.72 -8.47 27.37
N SER A 238 -9.57 -7.61 28.38
CA SER A 238 -9.91 -7.96 29.77
C SER A 238 -11.40 -8.22 29.99
N THR A 239 -12.26 -7.72 29.10
CA THR A 239 -13.72 -7.83 29.21
C THR A 239 -14.33 -8.94 28.35
N MET A 240 -13.65 -9.40 27.30
CA MET A 240 -14.27 -10.21 26.23
C MET A 240 -14.42 -11.72 26.52
N GLY A 241 -13.94 -12.25 27.64
CA GLY A 241 -14.20 -13.65 28.04
C GLY A 241 -13.80 -14.74 27.03
N GLY A 242 -13.03 -14.41 25.98
CA GLY A 242 -12.65 -15.33 24.89
C GLY A 242 -13.54 -15.25 23.64
N GLU A 243 -14.63 -14.48 23.66
CA GLU A 243 -15.48 -14.24 22.47
C GLU A 243 -15.02 -12.98 21.73
N TYR A 244 -14.10 -13.16 20.79
CA TYR A 244 -13.57 -12.04 19.99
C TYR A 244 -14.56 -11.63 18.89
N SER A 245 -15.04 -10.39 18.97
CA SER A 245 -15.94 -9.78 17.98
C SER A 245 -15.24 -9.45 16.66
N ASP A 246 -16.02 -9.17 15.61
CA ASP A 246 -15.52 -8.65 14.33
C ASP A 246 -14.75 -7.35 14.50
N THR A 247 -15.27 -6.41 15.29
CA THR A 247 -14.63 -5.11 15.57
C THR A 247 -13.27 -5.29 16.24
N PHE A 248 -13.17 -6.23 17.19
CA PHE A 248 -11.92 -6.54 17.88
C PHE A 248 -10.87 -7.15 16.93
N ILE A 249 -11.27 -8.11 16.09
CA ILE A 249 -10.33 -8.70 15.13
C ILE A 249 -9.93 -7.70 14.05
N CYS A 250 -10.85 -6.89 13.55
CA CYS A 250 -10.51 -5.78 12.66
C CYS A 250 -9.50 -4.84 13.31
N ALA A 251 -9.60 -4.61 14.62
CA ALA A 251 -8.60 -3.83 15.33
C ALA A 251 -7.22 -4.53 15.38
N LEU A 252 -7.15 -5.83 15.65
CA LEU A 252 -5.87 -6.56 15.56
C LEU A 252 -5.26 -6.52 14.14
N ALA A 253 -6.11 -6.70 13.12
CA ALA A 253 -5.71 -6.63 11.72
C ALA A 253 -5.15 -5.23 11.38
N CYS A 254 -5.83 -4.18 11.84
CA CYS A 254 -5.41 -2.80 11.60
C CYS A 254 -4.09 -2.46 12.34
N PHE A 255 -3.86 -2.96 13.57
CA PHE A 255 -2.54 -2.86 14.21
C PHE A 255 -1.44 -3.54 13.40
N THR A 256 -1.73 -4.73 12.86
CA THR A 256 -0.82 -5.48 11.99
C THR A 256 -0.45 -4.65 10.74
N ALA A 257 -1.45 -4.09 10.05
CA ALA A 257 -1.25 -3.24 8.89
C ALA A 257 -0.44 -1.97 9.22
N CYS A 258 -0.77 -1.28 10.31
CA CYS A 258 -0.06 -0.08 10.76
C CYS A 258 1.42 -0.37 11.05
N ALA A 259 1.69 -1.46 11.78
CA ALA A 259 3.05 -1.85 12.11
C ALA A 259 3.85 -2.19 10.83
N ASN A 260 3.24 -2.90 9.87
CA ASN A 260 3.87 -3.20 8.59
C ASN A 260 4.12 -1.91 7.76
N PHE A 261 3.15 -1.00 7.73
CA PHE A 261 3.25 0.28 7.03
C PHE A 261 4.42 1.13 7.57
N ALA A 262 4.57 1.18 8.89
CA ALA A 262 5.62 1.91 9.59
C ALA A 262 6.97 1.18 9.67
N GLY A 263 7.08 -0.04 9.14
CA GLY A 263 8.32 -0.83 9.15
C GLY A 263 8.65 -1.45 10.49
N MET A 264 7.69 -1.49 11.41
CA MET A 264 7.76 -2.22 12.68
C MET A 264 7.43 -3.69 12.46
N PHE A 265 8.21 -4.35 11.59
CA PHE A 265 7.90 -5.68 11.06
C PHE A 265 7.75 -6.77 12.14
N GLU A 266 8.57 -6.72 13.19
CA GLU A 266 8.45 -7.65 14.34
C GLU A 266 7.12 -7.45 15.08
N ALA A 267 6.69 -6.19 15.27
CA ALA A 267 5.41 -5.91 15.89
C ALA A 267 4.25 -6.35 14.98
N ALA A 268 4.38 -6.19 13.66
CA ALA A 268 3.40 -6.68 12.70
C ALA A 268 3.22 -8.21 12.80
N GLU A 269 4.32 -8.96 12.92
CA GLU A 269 4.27 -10.41 13.16
C GLU A 269 3.57 -10.77 14.47
N ILE A 270 3.92 -10.09 15.57
CA ILE A 270 3.29 -10.32 16.87
C ILE A 270 1.77 -10.07 16.81
N HIS A 271 1.35 -8.98 16.17
CA HIS A 271 -0.07 -8.65 16.01
C HIS A 271 -0.78 -9.65 15.09
N CYS A 272 -0.13 -10.08 14.01
CA CYS A 272 -0.66 -11.11 13.11
C CYS A 272 -0.82 -12.46 13.83
N ASP A 273 0.17 -12.88 14.61
CA ASP A 273 0.11 -14.11 15.39
C ASP A 273 -0.98 -14.05 16.47
N ALA A 274 -1.15 -12.91 17.12
CA ALA A 274 -2.25 -12.69 18.05
C ALA A 274 -3.61 -12.78 17.34
N MET A 275 -3.73 -12.21 16.14
CA MET A 275 -4.91 -12.32 15.29
C MET A 275 -5.21 -13.78 14.93
N MET A 276 -4.22 -14.56 14.48
CA MET A 276 -4.41 -15.99 14.17
C MET A 276 -4.85 -16.81 15.38
N LYS A 277 -4.28 -16.53 16.56
CA LYS A 277 -4.69 -17.18 17.82
C LYS A 277 -6.14 -16.85 18.17
N ALA A 278 -6.54 -15.58 18.06
CA ALA A 278 -7.90 -15.16 18.37
C ALA A 278 -8.93 -15.79 17.42
N ILE A 279 -8.61 -15.87 16.12
CA ILE A 279 -9.42 -16.59 15.12
C ILE A 279 -9.53 -18.07 15.49
N SER A 280 -8.40 -18.72 15.82
CA SER A 280 -8.37 -20.14 16.21
C SER A 280 -9.21 -20.40 17.46
N VAL A 281 -9.18 -19.51 18.46
CA VAL A 281 -10.01 -19.61 19.67
C VAL A 281 -11.51 -19.59 19.31
N LYS A 282 -11.93 -18.67 18.43
CA LYS A 282 -13.32 -18.62 17.94
C LYS A 282 -13.72 -19.90 17.20
N GLY A 283 -12.79 -20.51 16.49
CA GLY A 283 -12.93 -21.81 15.82
C GLY A 283 -12.75 -23.04 16.71
N LYS A 284 -12.65 -22.88 18.04
CA LYS A 284 -12.39 -23.98 19.00
C LYS A 284 -11.11 -24.78 18.67
N GLY A 285 -10.08 -24.09 18.20
CA GLY A 285 -8.78 -24.64 17.79
C GLY A 285 -8.61 -24.79 16.28
N ASP A 286 -9.68 -24.72 15.49
CA ASP A 286 -9.63 -24.78 14.03
C ASP A 286 -9.61 -23.36 13.44
N LEU A 287 -8.50 -22.99 12.79
CA LEU A 287 -8.32 -21.67 12.18
C LEU A 287 -9.32 -21.40 11.05
N VAL A 288 -9.63 -22.40 10.22
CA VAL A 288 -10.58 -22.27 9.10
C VAL A 288 -11.98 -22.05 9.66
N ALA A 289 -12.39 -22.91 10.61
CA ALA A 289 -13.70 -22.82 11.24
C ALA A 289 -13.90 -21.50 11.99
N GLY A 290 -12.83 -20.95 12.58
CA GLY A 290 -12.86 -19.63 13.21
C GLY A 290 -12.95 -18.49 12.19
N PHE A 291 -12.19 -18.57 11.11
CA PHE A 291 -12.12 -17.54 10.07
C PHE A 291 -13.48 -17.34 9.38
N VAL A 292 -14.16 -18.43 9.01
CA VAL A 292 -15.46 -18.35 8.31
C VAL A 292 -16.61 -17.82 9.18
N GLN A 293 -16.42 -17.75 10.51
CA GLN A 293 -17.43 -17.19 11.42
C GLN A 293 -17.45 -15.66 11.46
N TYR A 294 -16.44 -14.99 10.91
CA TYR A 294 -16.42 -13.52 10.81
C TYR A 294 -17.21 -13.03 9.60
N ARG A 295 -17.62 -11.76 9.60
CA ARG A 295 -18.28 -11.12 8.46
C ARG A 295 -17.33 -11.09 7.24
N PRO A 296 -17.87 -11.12 6.01
CA PRO A 296 -17.05 -11.11 4.79
C PRO A 296 -16.04 -9.95 4.72
N PHE A 297 -16.41 -8.76 5.20
CA PHE A 297 -15.50 -7.61 5.26
C PHE A 297 -14.32 -7.87 6.20
N THR A 298 -14.58 -8.41 7.39
CA THR A 298 -13.55 -8.75 8.38
C THR A 298 -12.62 -9.84 7.86
N GLN A 299 -13.17 -10.89 7.22
CA GLN A 299 -12.38 -11.93 6.55
C GLN A 299 -11.40 -11.33 5.52
N LYS A 300 -11.90 -10.41 4.69
CA LYS A 300 -11.09 -9.66 3.71
C LYS A 300 -10.00 -8.82 4.37
N GLY A 301 -10.33 -8.10 5.44
CA GLY A 301 -9.38 -7.29 6.19
C GLY A 301 -8.24 -8.13 6.77
N ILE A 302 -8.58 -9.26 7.42
CA ILE A 302 -7.62 -10.23 7.97
C ILE A 302 -6.67 -10.72 6.89
N GLN A 303 -7.19 -11.20 5.75
CA GLN A 303 -6.36 -11.75 4.66
C GLN A 303 -5.38 -10.73 4.10
N TRP A 304 -5.81 -9.49 3.83
CA TRP A 304 -4.90 -8.47 3.30
C TRP A 304 -3.84 -8.02 4.31
N CYS A 305 -4.21 -7.93 5.59
CA CYS A 305 -3.25 -7.60 6.64
C CYS A 305 -2.20 -8.72 6.78
N GLU A 306 -2.63 -9.98 6.69
CA GLU A 306 -1.72 -11.10 6.67
C GLU A 306 -0.86 -11.14 5.42
N PHE A 307 -1.41 -10.90 4.21
CA PHE A 307 -0.60 -10.80 2.99
C PHE A 307 0.51 -9.77 3.13
N GLY A 308 0.26 -8.65 3.82
CA GLY A 308 1.31 -7.70 4.16
C GLY A 308 2.44 -8.29 5.00
N VAL A 309 2.11 -9.12 6.00
CA VAL A 309 3.09 -9.82 6.86
C VAL A 309 3.78 -10.96 6.11
N ALA A 310 3.05 -11.69 5.27
CA ALA A 310 3.61 -12.74 4.43
C ALA A 310 4.60 -12.16 3.41
N ALA A 311 4.28 -11.02 2.80
CA ALA A 311 5.14 -10.29 1.88
C ALA A 311 6.46 -9.83 2.52
N GLN A 312 6.44 -9.21 3.71
CA GLN A 312 7.68 -8.79 4.41
C GLN A 312 8.60 -9.97 4.81
N ASN A 313 8.05 -11.18 4.83
CA ASN A 313 8.76 -12.39 5.24
C ASN A 313 9.07 -13.32 4.07
N ARG A 314 8.57 -13.00 2.87
CA ARG A 314 8.58 -13.89 1.69
C ARG A 314 8.05 -15.29 2.04
N ALA A 315 7.01 -15.34 2.86
CA ALA A 315 6.43 -16.55 3.42
C ALA A 315 5.02 -16.79 2.89
N LEU A 316 4.49 -17.99 3.10
CA LEU A 316 3.09 -18.28 2.83
C LEU A 316 2.19 -17.65 3.91
N PRO A 317 0.99 -17.16 3.53
CA PRO A 317 -0.06 -16.81 4.48
C PRO A 317 -0.44 -18.03 5.34
N LYS A 318 -0.73 -17.79 6.62
CA LYS A 318 -1.24 -18.79 7.57
C LYS A 318 -2.77 -18.89 7.49
N VAL A 319 -3.48 -17.80 7.17
CA VAL A 319 -4.92 -17.83 6.92
C VAL A 319 -5.19 -18.63 5.66
N PRO A 320 -6.21 -19.50 5.68
CA PRO A 320 -6.66 -20.20 4.49
C PRO A 320 -6.96 -19.23 3.35
N TYR A 321 -6.47 -19.57 2.16
CA TYR A 321 -6.78 -18.83 0.96
C TYR A 321 -8.28 -18.99 0.62
N MET A 322 -9.06 -17.94 0.89
CA MET A 322 -10.49 -17.87 0.59
C MET A 322 -10.76 -16.60 -0.21
N PRO A 323 -10.53 -16.60 -1.53
CA PRO A 323 -10.74 -15.42 -2.34
C PRO A 323 -12.23 -15.08 -2.41
N PRO A 324 -12.56 -13.80 -2.63
CA PRO A 324 -13.93 -13.40 -2.93
C PRO A 324 -14.51 -14.17 -4.12
N ALA A 325 -15.82 -14.38 -4.11
CA ALA A 325 -16.52 -14.98 -5.24
C ALA A 325 -16.29 -14.17 -6.53
N VAL A 326 -16.30 -14.85 -7.69
CA VAL A 326 -16.31 -14.15 -8.98
C VAL A 326 -17.67 -13.49 -9.12
N ILE A 327 -17.68 -12.16 -9.15
CA ILE A 327 -18.92 -11.38 -9.25
C ILE A 327 -19.28 -11.21 -10.72
N ASP A 328 -18.30 -10.85 -11.55
CA ASP A 328 -18.48 -10.54 -12.97
C ASP A 328 -17.29 -11.05 -13.81
N ASP A 329 -17.57 -11.41 -15.06
CA ASP A 329 -16.54 -11.63 -16.07
C ASP A 329 -16.06 -10.30 -16.64
N LEU A 330 -14.77 -10.22 -16.98
CA LEU A 330 -14.26 -9.06 -17.70
C LEU A 330 -14.80 -9.04 -19.14
N PRO A 331 -14.91 -7.84 -19.74
CA PRO A 331 -15.25 -7.73 -21.15
C PRO A 331 -14.32 -8.58 -22.01
N TYR A 332 -14.88 -9.30 -22.99
CA TYR A 332 -14.13 -10.20 -23.87
C TYR A 332 -12.91 -9.53 -24.52
N SER A 333 -13.02 -8.25 -24.88
CA SER A 333 -11.90 -7.46 -25.43
C SER A 333 -10.72 -7.33 -24.47
N VAL A 334 -10.98 -7.18 -23.15
CA VAL A 334 -9.94 -7.11 -22.13
C VAL A 334 -9.26 -8.47 -21.97
N SER A 335 -10.03 -9.55 -21.98
CA SER A 335 -9.49 -10.91 -21.90
C SER A 335 -8.60 -11.25 -23.11
N LEU A 336 -9.06 -10.95 -24.32
CA LEU A 336 -8.29 -11.17 -25.55
C LEU A 336 -6.98 -10.36 -25.54
N GLU A 337 -7.04 -9.10 -25.14
CA GLU A 337 -5.86 -8.24 -25.05
C GLU A 337 -4.90 -8.70 -23.94
N THR A 338 -5.43 -9.22 -22.83
CA THR A 338 -4.63 -9.82 -21.75
C THR A 338 -3.82 -11.00 -22.27
N ASP A 339 -4.44 -11.91 -23.02
CA ASP A 339 -3.77 -13.09 -23.58
C ASP A 339 -2.71 -12.68 -24.61
N ARG A 340 -3.03 -11.71 -25.47
CA ARG A 340 -2.10 -11.15 -26.45
C ARG A 340 -0.87 -10.55 -25.75
N LEU A 341 -1.07 -9.69 -24.75
CA LEU A 341 0.02 -9.06 -24.00
C LEU A 341 0.85 -10.07 -23.23
N THR A 342 0.23 -11.07 -22.62
CA THR A 342 0.94 -12.17 -21.93
C THR A 342 1.86 -12.91 -22.88
N SER A 343 1.36 -13.27 -24.07
CA SER A 343 2.18 -13.91 -25.10
C SER A 343 3.34 -13.02 -25.54
N VAL A 344 3.11 -11.71 -25.70
CA VAL A 344 4.15 -10.74 -26.05
C VAL A 344 5.21 -10.66 -24.94
N THR A 345 4.81 -10.54 -23.67
CA THR A 345 5.73 -10.53 -22.52
C THR A 345 6.62 -11.76 -22.52
N LEU A 346 6.02 -12.96 -22.54
CA LEU A 346 6.74 -14.23 -22.46
C LEU A 346 7.71 -14.43 -23.65
N SER A 347 7.36 -13.94 -24.83
CA SER A 347 8.26 -13.95 -26.00
C SER A 347 9.38 -12.90 -25.94
N SER A 348 9.24 -11.88 -25.09
CA SER A 348 10.15 -10.74 -24.97
C SER A 348 11.14 -10.87 -23.81
N ILE A 349 11.05 -11.93 -23.01
CA ILE A 349 11.89 -12.22 -21.86
C ILE A 349 12.57 -13.59 -22.02
N PRO A 350 13.63 -13.91 -21.24
CA PRO A 350 14.21 -15.24 -21.24
C PRO A 350 13.18 -16.30 -20.83
N PRO A 351 13.40 -17.60 -21.13
CA PRO A 351 12.54 -18.67 -20.65
C PRO A 351 12.40 -18.61 -19.12
N VAL A 352 11.17 -18.74 -18.63
CA VAL A 352 10.80 -18.68 -17.22
C VAL A 352 9.91 -19.88 -16.87
N SER A 353 9.76 -20.16 -15.58
CA SER A 353 8.86 -21.21 -15.10
C SER A 353 7.39 -20.97 -15.49
N ASP A 354 6.61 -22.05 -15.63
CA ASP A 354 5.21 -22.00 -16.07
C ASP A 354 4.31 -21.11 -15.19
N HIS A 355 4.68 -20.92 -13.92
CA HIS A 355 4.00 -20.04 -12.97
C HIS A 355 3.86 -18.60 -13.51
N PHE A 356 4.85 -18.12 -14.27
CA PHE A 356 4.84 -16.76 -14.82
C PHE A 356 3.78 -16.53 -15.89
N LYS A 357 3.34 -17.57 -16.61
CA LYS A 357 2.28 -17.42 -17.61
C LYS A 357 0.99 -16.93 -16.95
N ASN A 358 0.57 -17.63 -15.90
CA ASN A 358 -0.64 -17.28 -15.16
C ASN A 358 -0.45 -15.95 -14.42
N LEU A 359 0.72 -15.71 -13.83
CA LEU A 359 1.02 -14.46 -13.12
C LEU A 359 0.95 -13.24 -14.05
N PHE A 360 1.64 -13.26 -15.19
CA PHE A 360 1.59 -12.15 -16.14
C PHE A 360 0.18 -11.95 -16.72
N GLN A 361 -0.56 -13.04 -16.97
CA GLN A 361 -1.95 -12.93 -17.39
C GLN A 361 -2.79 -12.16 -16.38
N MET A 362 -2.68 -12.48 -15.08
CA MET A 362 -3.41 -11.73 -14.05
C MET A 362 -2.92 -10.30 -13.91
N LEU A 363 -1.61 -10.04 -13.92
CA LEU A 363 -1.08 -8.68 -13.80
C LEU A 363 -1.47 -7.79 -14.99
N HIS A 364 -1.47 -8.32 -16.22
CA HIS A 364 -1.99 -7.62 -17.40
C HIS A 364 -3.48 -7.35 -17.28
N ARG A 365 -4.26 -8.33 -16.81
CA ARG A 365 -5.69 -8.17 -16.54
C ARG A 365 -5.96 -7.02 -15.56
N LEU A 366 -5.21 -6.96 -14.47
CA LEU A 366 -5.28 -5.88 -13.47
C LEU A 366 -4.92 -4.53 -14.09
N ALA A 367 -3.83 -4.47 -14.86
CA ALA A 367 -3.36 -3.26 -15.52
C ALA A 367 -4.34 -2.71 -16.57
N LEU A 368 -4.90 -3.59 -17.42
CA LEU A 368 -5.86 -3.21 -18.46
C LEU A 368 -7.19 -2.75 -17.87
N SER A 369 -7.71 -3.43 -16.86
CA SER A 369 -8.93 -2.99 -16.17
C SER A 369 -8.75 -1.60 -15.56
N ARG A 370 -7.56 -1.30 -15.01
CA ARG A 370 -7.22 0.04 -14.53
C ARG A 370 -7.17 1.07 -15.64
N ALA A 371 -6.49 0.77 -16.75
CA ALA A 371 -6.33 1.69 -17.88
C ALA A 371 -7.67 2.01 -18.58
N ASN A 372 -8.59 1.06 -18.62
CA ASN A 372 -9.90 1.21 -19.27
C ASN A 372 -10.95 1.91 -18.40
N SER A 373 -10.68 2.10 -17.11
CA SER A 373 -11.55 2.88 -16.21
C SER A 373 -11.46 4.37 -16.55
N SER A 374 -12.10 4.80 -17.64
CA SER A 374 -12.00 6.15 -18.23
C SER A 374 -12.64 7.29 -17.42
N THR A 375 -13.02 7.04 -16.17
CA THR A 375 -13.62 8.06 -15.30
C THR A 375 -12.54 8.99 -14.76
N TYR A 376 -12.09 9.93 -15.59
CA TYR A 376 -11.35 11.12 -15.17
C TYR A 376 -12.27 12.05 -14.37
N GLY A 377 -12.66 11.63 -13.18
CA GLY A 377 -13.37 12.48 -12.23
C GLY A 377 -12.46 13.57 -11.68
N LEU A 378 -13.07 14.69 -11.24
CA LEU A 378 -12.43 15.81 -10.52
C LEU A 378 -11.53 15.41 -9.32
N PHE A 379 -11.60 14.15 -8.88
CA PHE A 379 -10.67 13.56 -7.92
C PHE A 379 -9.86 12.48 -8.65
N PRO A 380 -8.71 12.82 -9.25
CA PRO A 380 -7.91 11.90 -10.07
C PRO A 380 -7.43 10.65 -9.32
N ASN A 381 -7.56 10.62 -7.98
CA ASN A 381 -7.02 9.57 -7.14
C ASN A 381 -8.00 8.44 -6.78
N LYS A 382 -9.31 8.52 -7.08
CA LYS A 382 -10.30 7.56 -6.52
C LYS A 382 -11.22 6.92 -7.57
N MET A 383 -10.67 6.03 -8.39
CA MET A 383 -11.43 5.19 -9.32
C MET A 383 -12.16 4.05 -8.58
N LYS A 384 -13.35 3.65 -9.06
CA LYS A 384 -14.01 2.42 -8.61
C LYS A 384 -13.20 1.24 -9.14
N MET A 385 -12.74 0.36 -8.25
CA MET A 385 -12.13 -0.88 -8.68
C MET A 385 -13.22 -1.77 -9.26
N ASP A 386 -13.00 -2.28 -10.46
CA ASP A 386 -13.90 -3.23 -11.12
C ASP A 386 -14.04 -4.49 -10.23
N PRO A 387 -15.26 -4.91 -9.86
CA PRO A 387 -15.46 -6.15 -9.10
C PRO A 387 -14.78 -7.36 -9.74
N ALA A 388 -14.67 -7.40 -11.07
CA ALA A 388 -14.04 -8.47 -11.83
C ALA A 388 -12.52 -8.57 -11.64
N VAL A 389 -11.88 -7.59 -11.01
CA VAL A 389 -10.44 -7.63 -10.69
C VAL A 389 -10.12 -7.98 -9.24
N ILE A 390 -11.11 -8.02 -8.34
CA ILE A 390 -10.86 -8.30 -6.93
C ILE A 390 -10.18 -9.65 -6.76
N ARG A 391 -10.81 -10.72 -7.28
CA ARG A 391 -10.26 -12.07 -7.16
C ARG A 391 -8.88 -12.20 -7.82
N PRO A 392 -8.64 -11.72 -9.06
CA PRO A 392 -7.31 -11.66 -9.64
C PRO A 392 -6.24 -10.99 -8.76
N MET A 393 -6.58 -10.00 -7.93
CA MET A 393 -5.61 -9.43 -6.98
C MET A 393 -5.20 -10.42 -5.89
N TYR A 394 -6.16 -11.16 -5.33
CA TYR A 394 -5.88 -12.21 -4.34
C TYR A 394 -5.10 -13.36 -4.95
N ASP A 395 -5.51 -13.84 -6.12
CA ASP A 395 -4.82 -14.91 -6.84
C ASP A 395 -3.37 -14.50 -7.16
N SER A 396 -3.14 -13.26 -7.61
CA SER A 396 -1.80 -12.74 -7.93
C SER A 396 -0.90 -12.71 -6.70
N GLU A 397 -1.33 -12.09 -5.59
CA GLU A 397 -0.52 -12.02 -4.36
C GLU A 397 -0.21 -13.42 -3.83
N CYS A 398 -1.20 -14.31 -3.81
CA CYS A 398 -1.01 -15.69 -3.35
C CYS A 398 0.03 -16.42 -4.22
N ILE A 399 -0.05 -16.31 -5.55
CA ILE A 399 0.93 -16.92 -6.46
C ILE A 399 2.33 -16.35 -6.25
N ILE A 400 2.46 -15.02 -6.10
CA ILE A 400 3.76 -14.40 -5.87
C ILE A 400 4.35 -14.89 -4.53
N LEU A 401 3.57 -14.91 -3.44
CA LEU A 401 4.01 -15.41 -2.14
C LEU A 401 4.42 -16.89 -2.18
N HIS A 402 3.71 -17.72 -2.97
CA HIS A 402 4.10 -19.11 -3.20
C HIS A 402 5.45 -19.25 -3.91
N MET A 403 5.70 -18.43 -4.91
CA MET A 403 6.98 -18.40 -5.62
C MET A 403 8.12 -17.91 -4.70
N LEU A 404 7.90 -16.79 -3.99
CA LEU A 404 8.86 -16.23 -3.03
C LEU A 404 9.23 -17.23 -1.93
N SER A 405 8.24 -17.88 -1.31
CA SER A 405 8.48 -18.89 -0.27
C SER A 405 9.20 -20.13 -0.81
N SER A 406 8.93 -20.52 -2.05
CA SER A 406 9.62 -21.64 -2.68
C SER A 406 11.08 -21.32 -3.04
N GLN A 407 11.37 -20.07 -3.40
CA GLN A 407 12.72 -19.57 -3.65
C GLN A 407 13.57 -19.45 -2.37
N GLN A 408 12.96 -19.42 -1.17
CA GLN A 408 13.73 -19.46 0.08
C GLN A 408 14.28 -20.85 0.42
N LYS A 409 13.79 -21.92 -0.22
CA LYS A 409 14.23 -23.29 0.05
C LYS A 409 15.61 -23.52 -0.58
N ALA A 410 16.52 -24.11 0.18
CA ALA A 410 17.83 -24.48 -0.32
C ALA A 410 17.70 -25.45 -1.52
N GLY A 411 18.43 -25.16 -2.61
CA GLY A 411 18.41 -26.00 -3.81
C GLY A 411 17.14 -25.88 -4.66
N HIS A 412 16.41 -24.76 -4.58
CA HIS A 412 15.28 -24.51 -5.48
C HIS A 412 15.69 -24.52 -6.96
N GLU A 413 14.74 -24.84 -7.85
CA GLU A 413 14.99 -24.94 -9.30
C GLU A 413 14.77 -23.62 -10.05
N TYR A 414 14.29 -22.56 -9.37
CA TYR A 414 14.09 -21.25 -10.00
C TYR A 414 15.41 -20.67 -10.51
N SER A 415 15.39 -20.22 -11.77
CA SER A 415 16.51 -19.51 -12.38
C SER A 415 16.70 -18.11 -11.78
N LYS A 416 17.87 -17.50 -12.03
CA LYS A 416 18.12 -16.10 -11.62
C LYS A 416 17.07 -15.13 -12.18
N ILE A 417 16.58 -15.38 -13.40
CA ILE A 417 15.54 -14.56 -14.02
C ILE A 417 14.18 -14.75 -13.34
N ASP A 418 13.83 -15.98 -12.94
CA ASP A 418 12.60 -16.25 -12.18
C ASP A 418 12.60 -15.50 -10.84
N VAL A 419 13.72 -15.54 -10.11
CA VAL A 419 13.86 -14.83 -8.83
C VAL A 419 13.68 -13.32 -9.03
N MET A 420 14.38 -12.72 -10.00
CA MET A 420 14.29 -11.28 -10.28
C MET A 420 12.86 -10.86 -10.69
N LEU A 421 12.22 -11.61 -11.59
CA LEU A 421 10.87 -11.29 -12.04
C LEU A 421 9.84 -11.47 -10.94
N THR A 422 10.03 -12.41 -10.02
CA THR A 422 9.13 -12.59 -8.86
C THR A 422 9.16 -11.35 -7.96
N GLU A 423 10.35 -10.82 -7.67
CA GLU A 423 10.52 -9.59 -6.88
C GLU A 423 9.98 -8.36 -7.62
N ALA A 424 10.20 -8.27 -8.94
CA ALA A 424 9.67 -7.19 -9.76
C ALA A 424 8.13 -7.22 -9.79
N CYS A 425 7.53 -8.40 -9.93
CA CYS A 425 6.08 -8.61 -9.84
C CYS A 425 5.53 -8.23 -8.47
N GLN A 426 6.20 -8.60 -7.37
CA GLN A 426 5.79 -8.21 -6.01
C GLN A 426 5.81 -6.69 -5.87
N LEU A 427 6.90 -6.03 -6.25
CA LEU A 427 7.00 -4.58 -6.18
C LEU A 427 5.92 -3.90 -7.04
N PHE A 428 5.76 -4.33 -8.29
CA PHE A 428 4.72 -3.83 -9.20
C PHE A 428 3.33 -3.99 -8.58
N PHE A 429 3.02 -5.16 -8.04
CA PHE A 429 1.72 -5.48 -7.46
C PHE A 429 1.35 -4.52 -6.32
N TRP A 430 2.28 -4.28 -5.40
CA TRP A 430 2.05 -3.42 -4.24
C TRP A 430 1.91 -1.93 -4.59
N ILE A 431 2.78 -1.38 -5.44
CA ILE A 431 2.73 0.06 -5.78
C ILE A 431 1.74 0.36 -6.93
N GLY A 432 1.41 -0.64 -7.75
CA GLY A 432 0.53 -0.52 -8.92
C GLY A 432 -0.90 -0.96 -8.61
N PRO A 433 -1.28 -2.23 -8.86
CA PRO A 433 -2.62 -2.76 -8.58
C PRO A 433 -3.16 -2.49 -7.18
N ARG A 434 -2.35 -2.66 -6.13
CA ARG A 434 -2.76 -2.32 -4.76
C ARG A 434 -2.81 -0.80 -4.52
N GLY A 435 -2.05 -0.03 -5.29
CA GLY A 435 -2.02 1.42 -5.21
C GLY A 435 -1.40 1.93 -3.91
N LEU A 436 -0.53 1.15 -3.27
CA LEU A 436 0.10 1.60 -2.03
C LEU A 436 1.19 2.63 -2.31
N PRO A 437 1.33 3.64 -1.44
CA PRO A 437 2.35 4.66 -1.58
C PRO A 437 3.74 4.00 -1.51
N PRO A 438 4.66 4.33 -2.43
CA PRO A 438 6.04 3.88 -2.34
C PRO A 438 6.71 4.27 -1.04
N GLU A 439 6.22 5.29 -0.34
CA GLU A 439 6.63 5.74 1.00
C GLU A 439 6.46 4.66 2.10
N MET A 440 5.62 3.65 1.88
CA MET A 440 5.42 2.55 2.82
C MET A 440 6.73 1.79 3.08
N LYS A 441 7.02 1.46 4.34
CA LYS A 441 8.27 0.80 4.71
C LYS A 441 8.46 -0.60 4.17
N LEU A 442 7.39 -1.34 3.88
CA LEU A 442 7.50 -2.60 3.14
C LEU A 442 8.19 -2.39 1.77
N CYS A 443 7.91 -1.28 1.09
CA CYS A 443 8.53 -0.97 -0.20
C CYS A 443 10.05 -0.73 -0.06
N ASP A 444 10.55 -0.34 1.12
CA ASP A 444 12.00 -0.27 1.37
C ASP A 444 12.61 -1.68 1.20
N ARG A 445 11.98 -2.71 1.80
CA ARG A 445 12.42 -4.11 1.67
C ARG A 445 12.33 -4.61 0.23
N LEU A 446 11.19 -4.40 -0.42
CA LEU A 446 10.96 -4.86 -1.79
C LEU A 446 11.99 -4.26 -2.77
N VAL A 447 12.38 -3.00 -2.58
CA VAL A 447 13.41 -2.34 -3.40
C VAL A 447 14.79 -2.93 -3.19
N VAL A 448 15.17 -3.23 -1.95
CA VAL A 448 16.46 -3.88 -1.63
C VAL A 448 16.49 -5.29 -2.23
N TRP A 449 15.42 -6.05 -2.04
CA TRP A 449 15.28 -7.41 -2.56
C TRP A 449 15.32 -7.50 -4.08
N LEU A 450 14.63 -6.60 -4.76
CA LEU A 450 14.72 -6.51 -6.22
C LEU A 450 16.13 -6.16 -6.68
N LYS A 451 16.83 -5.29 -5.95
CA LYS A 451 18.22 -4.93 -6.25
C LYS A 451 19.11 -6.16 -6.10
N ASP A 452 18.99 -6.89 -4.99
CA ASP A 452 19.76 -8.12 -4.74
C ASP A 452 19.51 -9.18 -5.82
N ALA A 453 18.27 -9.31 -6.29
CA ALA A 453 17.92 -10.24 -7.38
C ALA A 453 18.43 -9.77 -8.77
N LEU A 454 18.57 -8.46 -8.98
CA LEU A 454 19.12 -7.89 -10.21
C LEU A 454 20.64 -8.03 -10.30
N MET A 455 21.37 -7.87 -9.19
CA MET A 455 22.85 -7.88 -9.16
C MET A 455 23.49 -9.06 -9.93
N PRO A 456 23.16 -10.34 -9.65
CA PRO A 456 23.83 -11.46 -10.32
C PRO A 456 23.54 -11.51 -11.83
N LEU A 457 22.40 -11.00 -12.28
CA LEU A 457 22.07 -10.92 -13.72
C LEU A 457 22.83 -9.78 -14.41
N LEU A 458 23.03 -8.66 -13.71
CA LEU A 458 23.80 -7.53 -14.21
C LEU A 458 25.27 -7.91 -14.38
N GLU A 459 25.85 -8.62 -13.41
CA GLU A 459 27.22 -9.15 -13.46
C GLU A 459 27.43 -10.14 -14.60
N ASP A 460 26.52 -11.11 -14.77
CA ASP A 460 26.57 -12.07 -15.88
C ASP A 460 26.52 -11.37 -17.24
N SER A 461 25.77 -10.27 -17.34
CA SER A 461 25.58 -9.52 -18.60
C SER A 461 26.75 -8.61 -18.99
N THR A 462 27.63 -8.26 -18.03
CA THR A 462 28.81 -7.41 -18.26
C THR A 462 30.10 -8.21 -18.38
N SER A 463 30.10 -9.46 -17.92
CA SER A 463 31.24 -10.35 -18.07
C SER A 463 31.55 -10.55 -19.57
N PRO A 464 32.77 -10.19 -20.04
CA PRO A 464 33.15 -10.47 -21.41
C PRO A 464 33.08 -11.98 -21.59
N GLN A 465 32.21 -12.45 -22.48
CA GLN A 465 32.23 -13.84 -22.89
C GLN A 465 33.64 -14.10 -23.41
N VAL A 466 34.45 -14.77 -22.59
CA VAL A 466 35.73 -15.30 -23.00
C VAL A 466 35.35 -16.27 -24.12
N LEU A 467 35.49 -15.80 -25.35
CA LEU A 467 35.43 -16.60 -26.55
C LEU A 467 36.39 -17.75 -26.27
N SER A 468 35.83 -18.89 -25.87
CA SER A 468 36.61 -20.10 -25.80
C SER A 468 37.17 -20.26 -27.20
N PRO A 469 38.51 -20.29 -27.36
CA PRO A 469 39.10 -20.38 -28.67
C PRO A 469 38.45 -21.56 -29.39
N PRO A 470 38.04 -21.41 -30.67
CA PRO A 470 37.47 -22.51 -31.41
C PRO A 470 38.45 -23.67 -31.32
N ASP A 471 37.99 -24.78 -30.75
CA ASP A 471 38.81 -25.94 -30.45
C ASP A 471 39.72 -26.25 -31.62
N SER A 472 41.01 -26.16 -31.32
CA SER A 472 42.07 -26.77 -32.07
C SER A 472 41.72 -28.23 -32.31
N LEU A 473 41.58 -28.57 -33.59
CA LEU A 473 41.70 -29.90 -34.17
C LEU A 473 42.63 -30.81 -33.33
N GLN A 474 42.06 -31.71 -32.52
CA GLN A 474 42.71 -32.95 -32.07
C GLN A 474 41.88 -34.08 -32.70
N SER A 475 42.33 -34.58 -33.85
CA SER A 475 43.22 -35.73 -33.99
C SER A 475 42.50 -37.04 -33.69
N ASP A 476 42.19 -37.73 -34.78
CA ASP A 476 41.88 -39.15 -34.86
C ASP A 476 42.84 -40.04 -34.06
N SER A 477 42.34 -41.23 -33.73
CA SER A 477 42.98 -42.42 -33.11
C SER A 477 42.81 -42.47 -31.58
N GLN A 478 42.35 -43.55 -30.96
CA GLN A 478 42.45 -44.95 -31.35
C GLN A 478 41.41 -45.78 -30.57
N VAL A 479 40.89 -46.80 -31.24
CA VAL A 479 39.95 -47.82 -30.74
C VAL A 479 40.69 -48.75 -29.77
N ASP A 480 40.07 -49.07 -28.63
CA ASP A 480 40.15 -50.42 -28.05
C ASP A 480 38.86 -50.75 -27.27
N PRO A 481 38.34 -52.00 -27.37
CA PRO A 481 37.09 -52.39 -26.75
C PRO A 481 37.29 -53.21 -25.46
N ALA A 482 36.21 -53.20 -24.66
CA ALA A 482 35.90 -54.07 -23.53
C ALA A 482 36.52 -53.72 -22.18
N GLU A 483 35.71 -53.15 -21.28
CA GLU A 483 35.31 -53.89 -20.07
C GLU A 483 34.08 -53.28 -19.38
N THR A 484 33.20 -54.19 -19.03
CA THR A 484 31.93 -54.10 -18.30
C THR A 484 32.06 -53.44 -16.93
N LEU A 485 31.18 -52.50 -16.56
CA LEU A 485 30.55 -52.42 -15.22
C LEU A 485 29.59 -51.22 -15.04
N ALA A 486 28.38 -51.55 -14.57
CA ALA A 486 27.39 -50.74 -13.85
C ALA A 486 26.60 -49.64 -14.59
N PRO A 487 25.24 -49.65 -14.52
CA PRO A 487 24.41 -48.55 -14.97
C PRO A 487 24.45 -47.44 -13.92
N HIS A 488 25.50 -46.63 -13.94
CA HIS A 488 25.47 -45.34 -13.28
C HIS A 488 24.53 -44.47 -14.13
N LEU A 489 23.30 -44.26 -13.66
CA LEU A 489 22.39 -43.22 -14.14
C LEU A 489 23.11 -41.87 -13.99
N GLN A 490 23.93 -41.53 -14.98
CA GLN A 490 24.29 -40.15 -15.26
C GLN A 490 22.99 -39.49 -15.66
N ARG A 491 22.37 -38.84 -14.66
CA ARG A 491 21.35 -37.84 -14.86
C ARG A 491 21.98 -36.85 -15.83
N ALA A 492 21.59 -36.96 -17.09
CA ALA A 492 21.96 -36.00 -18.09
C ALA A 492 21.35 -34.68 -17.64
N ASP A 493 22.14 -33.87 -16.94
CA ASP A 493 21.98 -32.42 -16.85
C ASP A 493 22.27 -31.84 -18.24
N SER A 494 21.57 -32.34 -19.26
CA SER A 494 21.30 -31.63 -20.48
C SER A 494 20.30 -30.54 -20.13
N SER A 495 20.73 -29.58 -19.31
CA SER A 495 20.21 -28.23 -19.36
C SER A 495 20.49 -27.76 -20.78
N VAL A 496 19.51 -28.00 -21.65
CA VAL A 496 19.42 -27.31 -22.93
C VAL A 496 19.49 -25.85 -22.56
N HIS A 497 20.68 -25.26 -22.67
CA HIS A 497 20.88 -23.84 -22.58
C HIS A 497 20.16 -23.28 -23.79
N ILE A 498 18.84 -23.11 -23.68
CA ILE A 498 18.05 -22.32 -24.60
C ILE A 498 18.73 -20.96 -24.55
N ILE A 499 19.48 -20.66 -25.61
CA ILE A 499 20.29 -19.45 -25.71
C ILE A 499 19.29 -18.28 -25.73
N SER A 500 19.00 -17.72 -24.57
CA SER A 500 18.20 -16.51 -24.46
C SER A 500 18.93 -15.42 -25.21
N SER A 501 18.27 -14.78 -26.17
CA SER A 501 18.89 -13.65 -26.88
C SER A 501 19.26 -12.56 -25.87
N PRO A 502 20.42 -11.89 -26.01
CA PRO A 502 20.83 -10.82 -25.10
C PRO A 502 19.73 -9.76 -24.89
N ARG A 503 18.97 -9.49 -25.96
CA ARG A 503 17.85 -8.53 -25.95
C ARG A 503 16.72 -8.94 -25.01
N THR A 504 16.36 -10.23 -24.95
CA THR A 504 15.30 -10.70 -24.05
C THR A 504 15.65 -10.48 -22.58
N LEU A 505 16.90 -10.73 -22.21
CA LEU A 505 17.40 -10.45 -20.86
C LEU A 505 17.41 -8.94 -20.57
N ASP A 506 17.91 -8.12 -21.51
CA ASP A 506 17.95 -6.66 -21.32
C ASP A 506 16.54 -6.06 -21.16
N ASN A 507 15.51 -6.59 -21.84
CA ASN A 507 14.12 -6.16 -21.63
C ASN A 507 13.65 -6.42 -20.20
N ALA A 508 13.91 -7.61 -19.65
CA ALA A 508 13.51 -7.98 -18.30
C ALA A 508 14.25 -7.13 -17.25
N LEU A 509 15.55 -6.92 -17.45
CA LEU A 509 16.37 -6.03 -16.61
C LEU A 509 15.85 -4.58 -16.66
N LEU A 510 15.50 -4.08 -17.85
CA LEU A 510 14.94 -2.73 -18.01
C LEU A 510 13.68 -2.55 -17.17
N TRP A 511 12.76 -3.53 -17.17
CA TRP A 511 11.54 -3.46 -16.40
C TRP A 511 11.78 -3.49 -14.89
N GLY A 512 12.61 -4.42 -14.39
CA GLY A 512 12.98 -4.48 -12.97
C GLY A 512 13.65 -3.19 -12.50
N LEU A 513 14.60 -2.66 -13.28
CA LEU A 513 15.28 -1.39 -12.98
C LEU A 513 14.34 -0.20 -13.01
N TYR A 514 13.40 -0.15 -13.95
CA TYR A 514 12.37 0.89 -14.02
C TYR A 514 11.50 0.92 -12.76
N LEU A 515 10.98 -0.25 -12.34
CA LEU A 515 10.14 -0.36 -11.14
C LEU A 515 10.92 0.02 -9.87
N GLY A 516 12.12 -0.54 -9.71
CA GLY A 516 12.97 -0.23 -8.57
C GLY A 516 13.38 1.24 -8.54
N ASN A 517 13.62 1.87 -9.68
CA ASN A 517 13.90 3.31 -9.75
C ASN A 517 12.69 4.16 -9.32
N ILE A 518 11.49 3.84 -9.80
CA ILE A 518 10.27 4.55 -9.39
C ILE A 518 10.04 4.40 -7.90
N ALA A 519 10.08 3.17 -7.37
CA ALA A 519 9.82 2.93 -5.96
C ALA A 519 10.91 3.55 -5.08
N SER A 520 12.18 3.49 -5.49
CA SER A 520 13.28 4.07 -4.73
C SER A 520 13.33 5.59 -4.75
N SER A 521 12.66 6.24 -5.70
CA SER A 521 12.64 7.71 -5.77
C SER A 521 11.90 8.38 -4.60
N ALA A 522 11.02 7.64 -3.92
CA ALA A 522 10.37 8.11 -2.70
C ALA A 522 11.38 8.30 -1.57
N HIS A 523 11.25 9.40 -0.82
CA HIS A 523 12.06 9.75 0.35
C HIS A 523 13.59 9.68 0.18
N SER A 524 14.10 9.77 -1.05
CA SER A 524 15.55 9.71 -1.32
C SER A 524 16.23 8.46 -0.75
N ARG A 525 15.65 7.27 -0.99
CA ARG A 525 16.26 6.01 -0.56
C ARG A 525 17.68 5.85 -1.08
N PRO A 526 18.59 5.23 -0.31
CA PRO A 526 19.99 5.08 -0.70
C PRO A 526 20.17 4.27 -1.99
N GLU A 527 19.23 3.37 -2.31
CA GLU A 527 19.26 2.57 -3.54
C GLU A 527 18.93 3.39 -4.80
N ASN A 528 18.32 4.58 -4.68
CA ASN A 528 17.83 5.31 -5.84
C ASN A 528 18.95 5.67 -6.82
N GLY A 529 20.10 6.13 -6.34
CA GLY A 529 21.24 6.45 -7.19
C GLY A 529 21.71 5.24 -8.01
N TRP A 530 21.77 4.06 -7.38
CA TRP A 530 22.13 2.82 -8.03
C TRP A 530 21.12 2.44 -9.13
N TYR A 531 19.83 2.47 -8.83
CA TYR A 531 18.78 2.17 -9.82
C TYR A 531 18.81 3.13 -11.00
N GLN A 532 18.97 4.44 -10.74
CA GLN A 532 19.06 5.44 -11.80
C GLN A 532 20.24 5.18 -12.73
N GLU A 533 21.43 4.91 -12.18
CA GLU A 533 22.63 4.63 -12.95
C GLU A 533 22.47 3.39 -13.82
N GLN A 534 22.04 2.28 -13.23
CA GLN A 534 21.83 1.02 -13.96
C GLN A 534 20.73 1.16 -15.02
N LEU A 535 19.65 1.88 -14.73
CA LEU A 535 18.58 2.15 -15.69
C LEU A 535 19.09 2.97 -16.89
N ARG A 536 19.85 4.05 -16.65
CA ARG A 536 20.47 4.85 -17.72
C ARG A 536 21.39 3.99 -18.59
N TYR A 537 22.24 3.17 -17.97
CA TYR A 537 23.13 2.26 -18.69
C TYR A 537 22.35 1.30 -19.60
N ARG A 538 21.27 0.68 -19.10
CA ARG A 538 20.43 -0.22 -19.91
C ARG A 538 19.67 0.50 -21.01
N MET A 539 19.15 1.70 -20.74
CA MET A 539 18.51 2.52 -21.76
C MET A 539 19.48 2.86 -22.89
N GLN A 540 20.73 3.23 -22.57
CA GLN A 540 21.77 3.48 -23.57
C GLN A 540 22.08 2.24 -24.40
N LYS A 541 22.21 1.07 -23.75
CA LYS A 541 22.47 -0.22 -24.42
C LYS A 541 21.33 -0.62 -25.38
N LEU A 542 20.08 -0.31 -25.02
CA LEU A 542 18.88 -0.57 -25.82
C LEU A 542 18.53 0.56 -26.79
N GLU A 543 19.39 1.58 -26.92
CA GLU A 543 19.20 2.76 -27.77
C GLU A 543 17.90 3.55 -27.47
N ILE A 544 17.43 3.49 -26.22
CA ILE A 544 16.26 4.23 -25.74
C ILE A 544 16.68 5.68 -25.47
N LYS A 545 16.29 6.59 -26.37
CA LYS A 545 16.71 8.01 -26.32
C LYS A 545 15.61 8.92 -25.80
N SER A 546 14.37 8.51 -25.95
CA SER A 546 13.20 9.30 -25.59
C SER A 546 12.33 8.61 -24.55
N ARG A 547 11.46 9.40 -23.92
CA ARG A 547 10.44 8.88 -23.02
C ARG A 547 9.44 7.98 -23.75
N ASP A 548 9.14 8.26 -25.01
CA ASP A 548 8.24 7.45 -25.82
C ASP A 548 8.89 6.11 -26.20
N ASP A 549 10.20 6.10 -26.45
CA ASP A 549 10.98 4.87 -26.66
C ASP A 549 10.92 3.99 -25.40
N LEU A 550 11.12 4.59 -24.22
CA LEU A 550 11.05 3.87 -22.95
C LEU A 550 9.64 3.33 -22.72
N LYS A 551 8.60 4.13 -23.01
CA LYS A 551 7.21 3.68 -22.94
C LYS A 551 6.96 2.50 -23.87
N GLN A 552 7.44 2.58 -25.12
CA GLN A 552 7.30 1.49 -26.09
C GLN A 552 8.01 0.22 -25.62
N ALA A 553 9.21 0.34 -25.07
CA ALA A 553 9.96 -0.79 -24.51
C ALA A 553 9.25 -1.42 -23.31
N LEU A 554 8.64 -0.60 -22.44
CA LEU A 554 7.91 -1.08 -21.26
C LEU A 554 6.51 -1.61 -21.56
N ASN A 555 5.91 -1.28 -22.70
CA ASN A 555 4.57 -1.75 -23.09
C ASN A 555 4.47 -3.27 -23.29
N VAL A 556 5.59 -3.99 -23.31
CA VAL A 556 5.60 -5.46 -23.34
C VAL A 556 5.34 -6.07 -21.96
N PHE A 557 5.39 -5.29 -20.88
CA PHE A 557 5.14 -5.72 -19.50
C PHE A 557 3.78 -5.22 -19.00
N PRO A 558 3.27 -5.70 -17.84
CA PRO A 558 2.05 -5.17 -17.24
C PRO A 558 2.04 -3.64 -17.23
N ASN A 559 1.03 -3.07 -17.91
CA ASN A 559 0.97 -1.64 -18.18
C ASN A 559 0.98 -0.83 -16.88
N THR A 560 1.78 0.23 -16.83
CA THR A 560 1.89 1.07 -15.65
C THR A 560 1.01 2.32 -15.70
N ALA A 561 0.39 2.59 -16.86
CA ALA A 561 -0.48 3.73 -17.04
C ALA A 561 -1.75 3.61 -16.17
N GLY A 562 -2.15 4.71 -15.53
CA GLY A 562 -3.35 4.77 -14.68
C GLY A 562 -3.12 4.37 -13.22
N PHE A 563 -1.91 3.95 -12.86
CA PHE A 563 -1.50 3.81 -11.46
C PHE A 563 -0.88 5.11 -10.96
N ASN A 564 -1.30 5.57 -9.78
CA ASN A 564 -0.87 6.87 -9.22
C ASN A 564 0.64 6.91 -8.93
N TRP A 565 1.21 5.74 -8.61
CA TRP A 565 2.59 5.64 -8.13
C TRP A 565 3.58 5.27 -9.23
N ILE A 566 3.15 4.55 -10.26
CA ILE A 566 3.99 4.07 -11.37
C ILE A 566 3.83 4.96 -12.61
N ASP A 567 4.46 6.13 -12.57
CA ASP A 567 4.34 7.09 -13.64
C ASP A 567 5.70 7.41 -14.25
N ILE A 568 5.86 7.10 -15.53
CA ILE A 568 7.03 7.43 -16.33
C ILE A 568 7.37 8.93 -16.32
N ARG A 569 6.39 9.82 -16.04
CA ARG A 569 6.63 11.26 -15.85
C ARG A 569 7.59 11.56 -14.70
N LYS A 570 7.65 10.69 -13.68
CA LYS A 570 8.57 10.83 -12.55
C LYS A 570 10.03 10.64 -12.95
N LEU A 571 10.28 10.13 -14.17
CA LEU A 571 11.63 9.95 -14.72
C LEU A 571 12.17 11.16 -15.48
N GLY A 572 11.53 12.33 -15.39
CA GLY A 572 11.93 13.52 -16.14
C GLY A 572 13.43 13.84 -16.04
N MET A 573 14.03 13.68 -14.85
CA MET A 573 15.46 13.92 -14.65
C MET A 573 16.41 12.92 -15.35
N LEU A 574 15.92 11.78 -15.84
CA LEU A 574 16.74 10.84 -16.59
C LEU A 574 16.95 11.26 -18.06
N PHE A 575 16.04 12.09 -18.59
CA PHE A 575 16.07 12.55 -19.98
C PHE A 575 16.53 14.01 -20.13
N SER A 576 16.62 14.73 -19.02
CA SER A 576 17.23 16.06 -18.95
C SER A 576 18.75 15.88 -18.81
N GLY A 577 19.45 15.82 -19.93
CA GLY A 577 20.92 15.74 -19.99
C GLY A 577 21.63 16.95 -19.39
#